data_AF-A0A1Z8MY11-F1
#
_entry.id   AF-A0A1Z8MY11-F1
#
_cell.length_a   1.000
_cell.length_b   1.000
_cell.length_c   1.000
_cell.angle_alpha   90.00
_cell.angle_beta   90.00
_cell.angle_gamma   90.00
#
_symmetry.space_group_name_H-M   'P 1'
#
loop_
_entity.id
_entity.type
_entity.pdbx_description
1 polymer ?
#
loop_
_entity_poly.entity_id
_entity_poly.type
_entity_poly.pdbx_seq_one_letter_code
_entity_poly.pdbx_strand_id
1 'polypeptide(L)'
;MALIFALSHMSHPPLPKERFADVDKLYHCIGYAGFSFWLTRAFFSLPIQRIVSFVLSIVVVSIFGATDEWHQSFVKNRSPDVTDWIADCIGALLGGLLLVSWLRLWKWLNPKVFAAQNNDS
;
A
#
# COMPACT_ATOMS: atom_id res chain seq x y z
N MET A 1 -4.01 8.94 5.05
CA MET A 1 -2.74 9.47 5.58
C MET A 1 -2.86 9.90 7.03
N ALA A 2 -3.78 10.80 7.38
CA ALA A 2 -4.01 11.17 8.78
C ALA A 2 -4.32 9.97 9.71
N LEU A 3 -5.08 8.97 9.24
CA LEU A 3 -5.39 7.77 10.03
C LEU A 3 -4.16 6.87 10.28
N ILE A 4 -3.31 6.68 9.27
CA ILE A 4 -2.09 5.86 9.36
C ILE A 4 -1.10 6.55 10.31
N PHE A 5 -0.92 7.87 10.14
CA PHE A 5 -0.06 8.67 10.99
C PHE A 5 -0.58 8.74 12.44
N ALA A 6 -1.89 8.86 12.64
CA ALA A 6 -2.49 8.87 13.98
C ALA A 6 -2.36 7.52 14.69
N LEU A 7 -2.51 6.40 13.97
CA LEU A 7 -2.30 5.06 14.52
C LEU A 7 -0.81 4.78 14.81
N SER A 8 0.10 5.25 13.96
CA SER A 8 1.56 5.18 14.16
C SER A 8 2.04 6.04 15.35
N HIS A 9 1.36 7.15 15.64
CA HIS A 9 1.67 8.03 16.77
C HIS A 9 1.26 7.46 18.14
N MET A 10 0.45 6.39 18.18
CA MET A 10 0.05 5.77 19.44
C MET A 10 1.13 4.79 19.92
N SER A 11 1.75 5.10 21.06
CA SER A 11 2.73 4.22 21.71
C SER A 11 2.15 2.85 22.08
N HIS A 12 0.83 2.82 22.29
CA HIS A 12 0.00 1.62 22.42
C HIS A 12 -1.35 1.93 21.76
N PRO A 13 -1.60 1.54 20.51
CA PRO A 13 -2.98 1.43 20.07
C PRO A 13 -3.72 0.52 21.06
N PRO A 14 -5.00 0.76 21.38
CA PRO A 14 -5.80 -0.13 22.22
C PRO A 14 -6.08 -1.44 21.47
N LEU A 15 -5.02 -2.17 21.15
CA LEU A 15 -5.07 -3.51 20.64
C LEU A 15 -5.28 -4.42 21.85
N PRO A 16 -6.16 -5.43 21.74
CA PRO A 16 -6.23 -6.50 22.74
C PRO A 16 -4.82 -7.03 22.94
N LYS A 17 -4.34 -7.18 24.19
CA LYS A 17 -3.02 -7.75 24.51
C LYS A 17 -2.67 -8.83 23.49
N GLU A 18 -1.72 -8.50 22.61
CA GLU A 18 -1.30 -9.29 21.45
C GLU A 18 -1.13 -10.75 21.87
N ARG A 19 -2.09 -11.61 21.50
CA ARG A 19 -2.06 -13.04 21.87
C ARG A 19 -1.12 -13.83 20.95
N PHE A 20 -0.62 -13.18 19.88
CA PHE A 20 0.24 -13.73 18.84
C PHE A 20 1.30 -12.68 18.48
N ALA A 21 2.56 -13.08 18.37
CA ALA A 21 3.72 -12.18 18.26
C ALA A 21 3.95 -11.56 16.86
N ASP A 22 3.01 -11.68 15.92
CA ASP A 22 3.20 -11.30 14.51
C ASP A 22 1.97 -10.63 13.85
N VAL A 23 0.93 -10.27 14.62
CA VAL A 23 -0.30 -9.67 14.06
C VAL A 23 -0.07 -8.21 13.66
N ASP A 24 0.85 -7.53 14.34
CA ASP A 24 1.41 -6.22 13.97
C ASP A 24 1.89 -6.18 12.51
N LYS A 25 2.66 -7.18 12.08
CA LYS A 25 3.17 -7.30 10.69
C LYS A 25 2.04 -7.44 9.68
N LEU A 26 0.97 -8.13 10.05
CA LEU A 26 -0.21 -8.25 9.19
C LEU A 26 -0.91 -6.89 9.04
N TYR A 27 -1.02 -6.11 10.11
CA TYR A 27 -1.57 -4.75 10.04
C TYR A 27 -0.73 -3.83 9.17
N HIS A 28 0.59 -3.89 9.31
CA HIS A 28 1.55 -3.19 8.45
C HIS A 28 1.33 -3.56 6.97
N CYS A 29 1.36 -4.86 6.66
CA CYS A 29 1.12 -5.35 5.31
C CYS A 29 -0.23 -4.89 4.72
N ILE A 30 -1.33 -5.02 5.47
CA ILE A 30 -2.66 -4.60 5.00
C ILE A 30 -2.75 -3.07 4.82
N GLY A 31 -2.21 -2.30 5.77
CA GLY A 31 -2.22 -0.85 5.73
C GLY A 31 -1.48 -0.30 4.50
N TYR A 32 -0.27 -0.80 4.27
CA TYR A 32 0.56 -0.40 3.13
C TYR A 32 0.07 -0.99 1.79
N ALA A 33 -0.64 -2.13 1.79
CA ALA A 33 -1.37 -2.61 0.62
C ALA A 33 -2.50 -1.67 0.22
N GLY A 34 -3.30 -1.20 1.17
CA GLY A 34 -4.31 -0.18 0.91
C GLY A 34 -3.70 1.11 0.36
N PHE A 35 -2.59 1.57 0.95
CA PHE A 35 -1.89 2.76 0.48
C PHE A 35 -1.40 2.61 -0.97
N SER A 36 -0.70 1.51 -1.28
CA SER A 36 -0.19 1.25 -2.64
C SER A 36 -1.30 1.07 -3.67
N PHE A 37 -2.42 0.44 -3.31
CA PHE A 37 -3.58 0.31 -4.20
C PHE A 37 -4.07 1.68 -4.69
N TRP A 38 -4.31 2.60 -3.76
CA TRP A 38 -4.81 3.95 -4.09
C TRP A 38 -3.75 4.79 -4.79
N LEU A 39 -2.48 4.68 -4.39
CA LEU A 39 -1.40 5.43 -5.02
C LEU A 39 -1.16 4.98 -6.47
N THR A 40 -1.17 3.67 -6.71
CA THR A 40 -1.08 3.11 -8.07
C THR A 40 -2.24 3.59 -8.94
N ARG A 41 -3.46 3.63 -8.37
CA ARG A 41 -4.64 4.14 -9.09
C ARG A 41 -4.50 5.61 -9.47
N ALA A 42 -3.93 6.42 -8.58
CA ALA A 42 -3.63 7.82 -8.86
C ALA A 42 -2.56 7.94 -9.95
N PHE A 43 -1.44 7.23 -9.86
CA PHE A 43 -0.36 7.29 -10.85
C PHE A 43 -0.75 6.73 -12.22
N PHE A 44 -1.77 5.87 -12.31
CA PHE A 44 -2.33 5.44 -13.60
C PHE A 44 -3.11 6.54 -14.34
N SER A 45 -3.42 7.66 -13.67
CA SER A 45 -4.03 8.85 -14.31
C SER A 45 -2.99 9.81 -14.88
N LEU A 46 -1.71 9.62 -14.56
CA LEU A 46 -0.62 10.41 -15.12
C LEU A 46 -0.28 9.94 -16.55
N PRO A 47 0.24 10.84 -17.42
CA PRO A 47 0.62 10.51 -18.79
C PRO A 47 1.97 9.77 -18.84
N ILE A 48 2.12 8.72 -18.04
CA ILE A 48 3.31 7.87 -17.96
C ILE A 48 2.94 6.41 -18.17
N GLN A 49 3.93 5.57 -18.47
CA GLN A 49 3.70 4.14 -18.69
C GLN A 49 3.19 3.46 -17.42
N ARG A 50 2.19 2.57 -17.55
CA ARG A 50 1.57 1.89 -16.39
C ARG A 50 2.57 1.10 -15.54
N ILE A 51 3.58 0.49 -16.16
CA ILE A 51 4.65 -0.21 -15.44
C ILE A 51 5.45 0.77 -14.58
N VAL A 52 5.79 1.94 -15.14
CA VAL A 52 6.49 3.00 -14.41
C VAL A 52 5.63 3.51 -13.24
N SER A 53 4.34 3.77 -13.47
CA SER A 53 3.41 4.16 -12.39
C SER A 53 3.35 3.12 -11.26
N PHE A 54 3.33 1.83 -11.60
CA PHE A 54 3.29 0.74 -10.62
C PHE A 54 4.58 0.67 -9.80
N VAL A 55 5.74 0.67 -10.48
CA VAL A 55 7.05 0.66 -9.81
C VAL A 55 7.23 1.90 -8.93
N LEU A 56 6.85 3.08 -9.44
CA LEU A 56 6.95 4.34 -8.69
C LEU A 56 6.08 4.30 -7.43
N SER A 57 4.89 3.70 -7.50
CA SER A 57 4.01 3.56 -6.34
C SER A 57 4.65 2.70 -5.25
N ILE A 58 5.25 1.56 -5.63
CA ILE A 58 5.95 0.70 -4.67
C ILE A 58 7.13 1.45 -4.03
N VAL A 59 7.95 2.13 -4.83
CA VAL A 59 9.10 2.89 -4.33
C VAL A 59 8.66 3.97 -3.34
N VAL A 60 7.65 4.76 -3.68
CA VAL A 60 7.13 5.83 -2.80
C VAL A 60 6.59 5.24 -1.48
N VAL A 61 5.85 4.14 -1.56
CA VAL A 61 5.28 3.48 -0.37
C VAL A 61 6.37 2.87 0.51
N SER A 62 7.39 2.24 -0.08
CA SER A 62 8.55 1.69 0.65
C SER A 62 9.39 2.77 1.33
N ILE A 63 9.60 3.93 0.67
CA ILE A 63 10.28 5.09 1.28
C ILE A 63 9.46 5.64 2.44
N PHE A 64 8.14 5.70 2.28
CA PHE A 64 7.24 6.13 3.35
C PHE A 64 7.32 5.18 4.56
N GLY A 65 7.31 3.87 4.35
CA GLY A 65 7.48 2.88 5.42
C GLY A 65 8.83 3.01 6.13
N ALA A 66 9.93 3.19 5.40
CA ALA A 66 11.23 3.44 6.00
C ALA A 66 11.26 4.73 6.84
N THR A 67 10.52 5.75 6.40
CA THR A 67 10.38 7.01 7.15
C THR A 67 9.53 6.83 8.40
N ASP A 68 8.51 5.97 8.36
CA ASP A 68 7.69 5.64 9.53
C ASP A 68 8.53 4.90 10.59
N GLU A 69 9.29 3.87 10.22
CA GLU A 69 10.23 3.17 11.14
C GLU A 69 11.29 4.13 11.71
N TRP A 70 11.82 5.03 10.88
CA TRP A 70 12.73 6.08 11.36
C TRP A 70 12.03 7.00 12.36
N HIS A 71 10.80 7.43 12.09
CA HIS A 71 10.03 8.30 12.99
C HIS A 71 9.72 7.60 14.32
N GLN A 72 9.36 6.32 14.26
CA GLN A 72 9.10 5.49 15.42
C GLN A 72 10.33 5.31 16.32
N SER A 73 11.56 5.38 15.78
CA SER A 73 12.79 5.37 16.58
C SER A 73 12.89 6.51 17.60
N PHE A 74 12.13 7.59 17.40
CA PHE A 74 12.04 8.71 18.35
C PHE A 74 10.95 8.51 19.43
N VAL A 75 10.12 7.47 19.31
CA VAL A 75 9.07 7.15 20.29
C VAL A 75 9.67 6.29 21.41
N LYS A 76 9.61 6.79 22.65
CA LYS A 76 10.06 6.03 23.81
C LYS A 76 9.33 4.68 23.89
N ASN A 77 10.08 3.61 24.10
CA ASN A 77 9.62 2.22 24.22
C ASN A 77 9.16 1.53 22.91
N ARG A 78 9.43 2.10 21.72
CA ARG A 78 9.34 1.34 20.46
C ARG A 78 10.74 1.09 19.90
N SER A 79 11.03 -0.15 19.52
CA SER A 79 12.21 -0.50 18.73
C SER A 79 11.81 -0.52 17.26
N PRO A 80 12.47 0.24 16.37
CA PRO A 80 12.25 0.09 14.93
C PRO A 80 12.59 -1.33 14.52
N ASP A 81 11.72 -1.95 13.72
CA ASP A 81 11.87 -3.33 13.27
C ASP A 81 11.93 -3.37 11.75
N VAL A 82 13.06 -3.83 11.22
CA VAL A 82 13.26 -4.01 9.78
C VAL A 82 12.21 -4.98 9.20
N THR A 83 11.67 -5.88 10.01
CA THR A 83 10.62 -6.80 9.58
C THR A 83 9.27 -6.12 9.36
N ASP A 84 8.96 -5.02 10.06
CA ASP A 84 7.78 -4.18 9.79
C ASP A 84 7.93 -3.48 8.44
N TRP A 85 9.11 -2.93 8.15
CA TRP A 85 9.39 -2.34 6.83
C TRP A 85 9.31 -3.35 5.68
N ILE A 86 9.75 -4.60 5.92
CA ILE A 86 9.59 -5.68 4.93
C ILE A 86 8.10 -5.98 4.73
N ALA A 87 7.31 -6.03 5.80
CA ALA A 87 5.85 -6.23 5.71
C ALA A 87 5.19 -5.10 4.93
N ASP A 88 5.61 -3.85 5.12
CA ASP A 88 5.15 -2.69 4.35
C ASP A 88 5.46 -2.82 2.85
N CYS A 89 6.67 -3.28 2.51
CA CYS A 89 7.08 -3.52 1.12
C CYS A 89 6.27 -4.64 0.46
N ILE A 90 6.00 -5.73 1.19
CA ILE A 90 5.13 -6.82 0.72
C ILE A 90 3.71 -6.30 0.51
N GLY A 91 3.20 -5.53 1.47
CA GLY A 91 1.91 -4.83 1.36
C GLY A 91 1.86 -3.99 0.09
N ALA A 92 2.88 -3.18 -0.16
CA ALA A 92 2.96 -2.32 -1.32
C ALA A 92 2.86 -3.10 -2.65
N LEU A 93 3.56 -4.24 -2.76
CA LEU A 93 3.48 -5.11 -3.92
C LEU A 93 2.06 -5.70 -4.10
N LEU A 94 1.49 -6.25 -3.03
CA LEU A 94 0.16 -6.88 -3.06
C LEU A 94 -0.93 -5.88 -3.42
N GLY A 95 -0.90 -4.69 -2.83
CA GLY A 95 -1.87 -3.62 -3.09
C GLY A 95 -1.89 -3.17 -4.55
N GLY A 96 -0.72 -2.96 -5.15
CA GLY A 96 -0.62 -2.61 -6.56
C GLY A 96 -1.06 -3.76 -7.47
N LEU A 97 -0.67 -5.01 -7.16
CA LEU A 97 -1.07 -6.19 -7.93
C LEU A 97 -2.58 -6.42 -7.88
N LEU A 98 -3.20 -6.17 -6.73
CA LEU A 98 -4.64 -6.26 -6.56
C LEU A 98 -5.36 -5.29 -7.52
N LEU A 99 -4.90 -4.04 -7.61
CA LEU A 99 -5.46 -3.07 -8.56
C LEU A 99 -5.29 -3.54 -10.01
N VAL A 100 -4.10 -3.98 -10.40
CA VAL A 100 -3.83 -4.42 -11.78
C VAL A 100 -4.70 -5.62 -12.14
N SER A 101 -4.82 -6.59 -11.23
CA SER A 101 -5.64 -7.79 -11.41
C SER A 101 -7.12 -7.43 -11.50
N TRP A 102 -7.61 -6.54 -10.64
CA TRP A 102 -8.98 -6.01 -10.68
C TRP A 102 -9.30 -5.35 -12.02
N LEU A 103 -8.42 -4.46 -12.51
CA LEU A 103 -8.62 -3.77 -13.78
C LEU A 103 -8.59 -4.73 -14.98
N ARG A 104 -7.71 -5.75 -14.95
CA ARG A 104 -7.67 -6.79 -15.98
C ARG A 104 -8.93 -7.64 -15.98
N LEU A 105 -9.39 -8.06 -14.81
CA LEU A 105 -10.61 -8.84 -14.65
C LEU A 105 -11.83 -8.04 -15.11
N TRP A 106 -11.94 -6.77 -14.73
CA TRP A 106 -13.03 -5.89 -15.15
C TRP A 106 -13.08 -5.74 -16.67
N LYS A 107 -11.91 -5.58 -17.31
CA LYS A 107 -11.80 -5.53 -18.78
C LYS A 107 -12.22 -6.83 -19.44
N TRP A 108 -11.83 -7.97 -18.87
CA TRP A 108 -12.19 -9.28 -19.37
C TRP A 108 -13.70 -9.56 -19.25
N LEU A 109 -14.32 -9.15 -18.15
CA LEU A 109 -15.76 -9.33 -17.92
C LEU A 109 -16.64 -8.39 -18.77
N ASN A 110 -16.13 -7.23 -19.19
CA ASN A 110 -16.90 -6.19 -19.89
C ASN A 110 -16.33 -5.83 -21.28
N PRO A 111 -16.11 -6.78 -22.20
CA PRO A 111 -15.41 -6.52 -23.46
C PRO A 111 -16.12 -5.49 -24.35
N LYS A 112 -17.47 -5.45 -24.31
CA LYS A 112 -18.28 -4.52 -25.12
C LYS A 112 -18.07 -3.05 -24.75
N VAL A 113 -17.87 -2.76 -23.46
CA VAL A 113 -17.64 -1.37 -22.96
C VAL A 113 -16.33 -0.82 -23.53
N PHE A 114 -15.30 -1.66 -23.60
CA PHE A 114 -13.99 -1.26 -24.13
C PHE A 114 -13.92 -1.29 -25.65
N ALA A 115 -14.74 -2.12 -26.32
CA ALA A 115 -14.86 -2.10 -27.78
C ALA A 115 -15.50 -0.80 -28.29
N ALA A 116 -16.51 -0.26 -27.58
CA ALA A 116 -17.14 1.01 -27.92
C ALA A 116 -16.16 2.21 -27.79
N GLN A 117 -15.37 2.27 -26.71
CA GLN A 117 -14.39 3.33 -26.51
C GLN A 117 -13.30 3.43 -27.58
N ASN A 118 -12.96 2.32 -28.25
CA ASN A 118 -11.95 2.31 -29.31
C ASN A 118 -12.50 2.70 -30.68
N ASN A 119 -13.84 2.75 -30.84
CA ASN A 119 -14.49 3.07 -32.12
C ASN A 119 -14.87 4.56 -32.22
N ASP A 120 -14.79 5.30 -31.11
CA ASP A 120 -15.11 6.73 -30.99
C ASP A 120 -13.84 7.63 -31.00
N SER A 121 -12.66 7.06 -31.27
CA SER A 121 -11.35 7.73 -31.33
C SER A 121 -10.72 7.64 -32.70
#